data_AF-A0A961B4P1-F1
#
_entry.id   AF-A0A961B4P1-F1
#
_cell.length_a   1.000
_cell.length_b   1.000
_cell.length_c   1.000
_cell.angle_alpha   90.00
_cell.angle_beta   90.00
_cell.angle_gamma   90.00
#
_symmetry.space_group_name_H-M   'P 1'
#
loop_
_entity.id
_entity.type
_entity.pdbx_description
1 polymer ?
#
loop_
_entity_poly.entity_id
_entity_poly.type
_entity_poly.pdbx_seq_one_letter_code
_entity_poly.pdbx_strand_id
1 'polypeptide(L)'
;SAAADLRRILRPSGEASGQTGPPGIIEQILALGKWGRATGRTLDRDDWLRHAKIGGVEHEYWFLKHRQRVVKITLPGFYGQMPTPRADGTPGLRPATPLEYLDRLALSNRIFADDFRVMGIVDDRAGPRIVISQPVVVGERPENGEIDAYMEALGFSRLTNKSMFVRENDLIGVFDGHQGNFLRGATGQIFAIDVIPVRIGPALWRAIQLQRAFPP
;
A
#
# COMPACT_ATOMS: atom_id res chain seq x y z
N SER A 1 -10.11 4.61 -11.08
CA SER A 1 -9.70 3.87 -9.87
C SER A 1 -9.99 4.73 -8.65
N ALA A 2 -10.15 4.15 -7.45
CA ALA A 2 -10.46 4.91 -6.24
C ALA A 2 -9.47 6.07 -5.99
N ALA A 3 -8.17 5.85 -6.22
CA ALA A 3 -7.15 6.91 -6.11
C ALA A 3 -7.39 8.09 -7.09
N ALA A 4 -7.82 7.81 -8.32
CA ALA A 4 -8.12 8.84 -9.31
C ALA A 4 -9.41 9.61 -8.96
N ASP A 5 -10.41 8.92 -8.42
CA ASP A 5 -11.66 9.54 -7.99
C ASP A 5 -11.45 10.41 -6.75
N LEU A 6 -10.65 9.94 -5.79
CA LEU A 6 -10.27 10.71 -4.61
C LEU A 6 -9.51 11.99 -5.00
N ARG A 7 -8.54 11.90 -5.93
CA ARG A 7 -7.88 13.09 -6.49
C ARG A 7 -8.86 14.07 -7.15
N ARG A 8 -9.88 13.58 -7.84
CA ARG A 8 -10.90 14.45 -8.46
C ARG A 8 -11.71 15.20 -7.41
N ILE A 9 -12.04 14.55 -6.29
CA ILE A 9 -12.74 15.17 -5.15
C ILE A 9 -11.87 16.21 -4.45
N LEU A 10 -10.56 15.95 -4.35
CA LEU A 10 -9.58 16.84 -3.71
C LEU A 10 -9.19 18.04 -4.57
N ARG A 11 -9.58 18.10 -5.85
CA ARG A 11 -9.35 19.30 -6.67
C ARG A 11 -10.21 20.45 -6.13
N PRO A 12 -9.62 21.64 -5.89
CA PRO A 12 -10.40 22.81 -5.54
C PRO A 12 -11.47 23.04 -6.60
N SER A 13 -12.74 23.09 -6.18
CA SER A 13 -13.81 23.66 -6.99
C SER A 13 -13.46 25.13 -7.22
N GLY A 14 -13.18 25.50 -8.46
CA GLY A 14 -12.48 26.72 -8.83
C GLY A 14 -12.93 27.97 -8.07
N GLU A 15 -12.12 28.38 -7.12
CA GLU A 15 -11.76 29.75 -6.73
C GLU A 15 -10.70 29.62 -5.62
N ALA A 16 -9.75 30.55 -5.63
CA ALA A 16 -8.42 30.43 -5.02
C ALA A 16 -8.39 29.87 -3.58
N SER A 17 -7.65 28.77 -3.38
CA SER A 17 -7.00 28.48 -2.10
C SER A 17 -5.49 28.57 -2.32
N GLY A 18 -4.83 29.56 -1.71
CA GLY A 18 -3.38 29.75 -1.74
C GLY A 18 -2.56 28.64 -1.06
N GLN A 19 -3.08 27.41 -0.98
CA GLN A 19 -2.34 26.24 -0.52
C GLN A 19 -1.52 25.67 -1.69
N THR A 20 -0.22 25.90 -1.65
CA THR A 20 0.77 25.44 -2.64
C THR A 20 1.35 24.06 -2.27
N GLY A 21 0.54 23.17 -1.68
CA GLY A 21 0.98 21.87 -1.19
C GLY A 21 0.02 20.72 -1.53
N PRO A 22 0.46 19.45 -1.41
CA PRO A 22 -0.43 18.31 -1.52
C PRO A 22 -1.52 18.37 -0.43
N PRO A 23 -2.72 17.83 -0.68
CA PRO A 23 -3.83 17.90 0.26
C PRO A 23 -3.48 17.22 1.59
N GLY A 24 -3.84 17.89 2.68
CA GLY A 24 -3.57 17.42 4.03
C GLY A 24 -4.31 16.13 4.37
N ILE A 25 -3.85 15.40 5.39
CA ILE A 25 -4.48 14.11 5.76
C ILE A 25 -5.96 14.25 6.12
N ILE A 26 -6.34 15.34 6.80
CA ILE A 26 -7.75 15.62 7.16
C ILE A 26 -8.60 15.80 5.90
N GLU A 27 -8.12 16.56 4.91
CA GLU A 27 -8.82 16.77 3.64
C GLU A 27 -9.00 15.45 2.89
N GLN A 28 -7.98 14.59 2.90
CA GLN A 28 -8.06 13.27 2.28
C GLN A 28 -9.05 12.35 2.99
N ILE A 29 -9.11 12.38 4.34
CA ILE A 29 -10.09 11.64 5.14
C ILE A 29 -11.52 12.08 4.79
N LEU A 30 -11.76 13.39 4.72
CA LEU A 30 -13.07 13.94 4.34
C LEU A 30 -13.44 13.58 2.90
N ALA A 31 -12.47 13.68 1.98
CA ALA A 31 -12.66 13.29 0.59
C ALA A 31 -12.94 11.79 0.44
N LEU A 32 -12.33 10.93 1.26
CA LEU A 32 -12.56 9.49 1.27
C LEU A 32 -14.01 9.17 1.69
N GLY A 33 -14.50 9.84 2.74
CA GLY A 33 -15.91 9.75 3.14
C GLY A 33 -16.87 10.21 2.04
N LYS A 34 -16.56 11.33 1.37
CA LYS A 34 -17.34 11.83 0.22
C LYS A 34 -17.32 10.84 -0.95
N TRP A 35 -16.17 10.23 -1.23
CA TRP A 35 -16.02 9.21 -2.27
C TRP A 35 -16.91 7.99 -2.00
N GLY A 36 -16.90 7.47 -0.77
CA GLY A 36 -17.74 6.33 -0.38
C GLY A 36 -19.22 6.61 -0.63
N ARG A 37 -19.71 7.75 -0.14
CA ARG A 37 -21.12 8.17 -0.34
C ARG A 37 -21.46 8.39 -1.82
N ALA A 38 -20.63 9.13 -2.54
CA ALA A 38 -20.88 9.47 -3.94
C ALA A 38 -20.87 8.26 -4.88
N THR A 39 -20.21 7.17 -4.49
CA THR A 39 -20.12 5.94 -5.29
C THR A 39 -21.03 4.81 -4.80
N GLY A 40 -21.81 5.05 -3.73
CA GLY A 40 -22.60 3.99 -3.09
C GLY A 40 -21.75 2.88 -2.47
N ARG A 41 -20.50 3.19 -2.09
CA ARG A 41 -19.53 2.26 -1.52
C ARG A 41 -19.24 2.51 -0.03
N THR A 42 -20.19 3.15 0.65
CA THR A 42 -20.24 3.10 2.12
C THR A 42 -20.88 1.78 2.51
N LEU A 43 -20.10 0.93 3.16
CA LEU A 43 -20.46 -0.42 3.58
C LEU A 43 -20.98 -0.40 5.02
N ASP A 44 -21.93 -1.28 5.32
CA ASP A 44 -22.43 -1.42 6.68
C ASP A 44 -21.31 -1.90 7.63
N ARG A 45 -21.09 -1.16 8.71
CA ARG A 45 -19.98 -1.44 9.61
C ARG A 45 -20.16 -2.79 10.33
N ASP A 46 -21.36 -3.08 10.81
CA ASP A 46 -21.61 -4.24 11.65
C ASP A 46 -21.57 -5.52 10.82
N ASP A 47 -22.07 -5.49 9.58
CA ASP A 47 -21.98 -6.62 8.66
C ASP A 47 -20.53 -6.94 8.27
N TRP A 48 -19.71 -5.90 8.04
CA TRP A 48 -18.35 -6.07 7.57
C TRP A 48 -17.36 -6.35 8.70
N LEU A 49 -17.55 -5.79 9.89
CA LEU A 49 -16.63 -6.02 11.02
C LEU A 49 -16.94 -7.29 11.82
N ARG A 50 -18.19 -7.80 11.79
CA ARG A 50 -18.60 -8.99 12.57
C ARG A 50 -17.73 -10.23 12.32
N HIS A 51 -17.21 -10.38 11.11
CA HIS A 51 -16.40 -11.53 10.72
C HIS A 51 -14.90 -11.25 10.72
N ALA A 52 -14.51 -10.00 10.96
CA ALA A 52 -13.14 -9.57 10.85
C ALA A 52 -12.32 -10.05 12.05
N LYS A 53 -11.14 -10.60 11.77
CA LYS A 53 -10.13 -10.95 12.77
C LYS A 53 -9.00 -9.95 12.67
N ILE A 54 -8.39 -9.60 13.80
CA ILE A 54 -7.17 -8.78 13.78
C ILE A 54 -6.07 -9.55 13.04
N GLY A 55 -5.49 -8.93 12.01
CA GLY A 55 -4.42 -9.48 11.19
C GLY A 55 -3.25 -8.54 11.09
N GLY A 56 -2.19 -8.83 11.85
CA GLY A 56 -1.01 -7.97 11.90
C GLY A 56 -1.31 -6.60 12.50
N VAL A 57 -0.54 -5.59 12.07
CA VAL A 57 -0.58 -4.23 12.63
C VAL A 57 -1.34 -3.22 11.77
N GLU A 58 -1.79 -3.61 10.56
CA GLU A 58 -2.41 -2.69 9.61
C GLU A 58 -3.89 -2.97 9.34
N HIS A 59 -4.35 -4.22 9.49
CA HIS A 59 -5.68 -4.63 9.03
C HIS A 59 -6.41 -5.56 10.00
N GLU A 60 -7.74 -5.54 9.88
CA GLU A 60 -8.57 -6.69 10.20
C GLU A 60 -8.90 -7.43 8.90
N TYR A 61 -9.08 -8.75 8.93
CA TYR A 61 -9.29 -9.56 7.74
C TYR A 61 -10.26 -10.72 7.93
N TRP A 62 -10.82 -11.20 6.82
CA TRP A 62 -11.50 -12.49 6.74
C TRP A 62 -11.48 -13.06 5.32
N PHE A 63 -11.79 -14.35 5.20
CA PHE A 63 -11.78 -15.05 3.93
C PHE A 63 -13.17 -15.11 3.30
N LEU A 64 -13.29 -14.64 2.05
CA LEU A 64 -14.41 -14.91 1.16
C LEU A 64 -14.18 -16.25 0.45
N LYS A 65 -14.45 -17.36 1.18
CA LYS A 65 -14.16 -18.72 0.73
C LYS A 65 -14.68 -19.04 -0.68
N HIS A 66 -15.90 -18.61 -0.99
CA HIS A 66 -16.54 -18.87 -2.29
C HIS A 66 -15.89 -18.11 -3.47
N ARG A 67 -15.06 -17.10 -3.21
CA ARG A 67 -14.36 -16.32 -4.26
C ARG A 67 -12.84 -16.48 -4.24
N GLN A 68 -12.29 -17.31 -3.35
CA GLN A 68 -10.84 -17.45 -3.16
C GLN A 68 -10.15 -16.08 -2.92
N ARG A 69 -10.77 -15.23 -2.10
CA ARG A 69 -10.24 -13.90 -1.75
C ARG A 69 -10.19 -13.70 -0.25
N VAL A 70 -9.26 -12.86 0.18
CA VAL A 70 -9.24 -12.29 1.53
C VAL A 70 -9.69 -10.84 1.44
N VAL A 71 -10.57 -10.44 2.34
CA VAL A 71 -10.94 -9.04 2.58
C VAL A 71 -10.05 -8.51 3.68
N LYS A 72 -9.49 -7.31 3.48
CA LYS A 72 -8.76 -6.56 4.49
C LYS A 72 -9.44 -5.22 4.71
N ILE A 73 -9.54 -4.81 5.97
CA ILE A 73 -10.04 -3.49 6.39
C ILE A 73 -8.94 -2.79 7.17
N THR A 74 -8.56 -1.59 6.77
CA THR A 74 -7.53 -0.82 7.49
C THR A 74 -7.95 -0.56 8.94
N LEU A 75 -7.02 -0.49 9.88
CA LEU A 75 -7.36 -0.16 11.28
C LEU A 75 -7.92 1.27 11.41
N PRO A 76 -8.69 1.58 12.48
CA PRO A 76 -9.23 2.92 12.70
C PRO A 76 -8.14 4.00 12.69
N GLY A 77 -8.30 5.03 11.85
CA GLY A 77 -7.36 6.16 11.73
C GLY A 77 -6.00 5.82 11.10
N PHE A 78 -5.81 4.60 10.59
CA PHE A 78 -4.53 4.14 10.07
C PHE A 78 -4.69 3.53 8.68
N TYR A 79 -3.87 3.96 7.71
CA TYR A 79 -3.97 3.55 6.30
C TYR A 79 -2.71 2.84 5.83
N GLY A 80 -2.04 2.11 6.73
CA GLY A 80 -0.78 1.43 6.44
C GLY A 80 0.45 2.34 6.55
N GLN A 81 1.61 1.80 6.20
CA GLN A 81 2.89 2.49 6.21
C GLN A 81 3.29 3.05 4.84
N MET A 82 4.06 4.14 4.85
CA MET A 82 4.62 4.80 3.68
C MET A 82 6.12 5.09 3.89
N PRO A 83 6.98 4.80 2.90
CA PRO A 83 8.39 5.13 2.99
C PRO A 83 8.64 6.65 3.03
N THR A 84 9.55 7.06 3.91
CA THR A 84 9.92 8.46 4.11
C THR A 84 11.39 8.57 4.50
N PRO A 85 12.12 9.64 4.13
CA PRO A 85 13.40 9.92 4.78
C PRO A 85 13.21 10.14 6.29
N ARG A 86 14.11 9.60 7.10
CA ARG A 86 14.26 9.87 8.53
C ARG A 86 15.12 11.12 8.76
N ALA A 87 15.14 11.59 10.01
CA ALA A 87 15.97 12.72 10.43
C ALA A 87 17.48 12.47 10.24
N ASP A 88 17.93 11.21 10.36
CA ASP A 88 19.32 10.80 10.10
C ASP A 88 19.65 10.66 8.60
N GLY A 89 18.71 10.98 7.72
CA GLY A 89 18.87 10.87 6.27
C GLY A 89 18.70 9.45 5.71
N THR A 90 18.42 8.43 6.53
CA THR A 90 18.16 7.06 6.06
C THR A 90 16.67 6.85 5.69
N PRO A 91 16.31 5.86 4.87
CA PRO A 91 14.92 5.52 4.63
C PRO A 91 14.25 4.91 5.88
N GLY A 92 13.05 5.37 6.19
CA GLY A 92 12.19 4.84 7.25
C GLY A 92 10.73 4.75 6.80
N LEU A 93 9.85 4.51 7.76
CA LEU A 93 8.40 4.38 7.54
C LEU A 93 7.64 5.41 8.40
N ARG A 94 6.52 5.89 7.87
CA ARG A 94 5.54 6.69 8.59
C ARG A 94 4.12 6.20 8.27
N PRO A 95 3.11 6.56 9.06
CA PRO A 95 1.72 6.37 8.65
C PRO A 95 1.45 6.97 7.27
N ALA A 96 0.78 6.19 6.42
CA ALA A 96 0.34 6.60 5.10
C ALA A 96 -0.96 7.42 5.21
N THR A 97 -1.14 8.31 4.24
CA THR A 97 -2.43 8.95 3.99
C THR A 97 -3.36 8.03 3.18
N PRO A 98 -4.68 8.28 3.15
CA PRO A 98 -5.60 7.52 2.32
C PRO A 98 -5.20 7.44 0.84
N LEU A 99 -4.74 8.56 0.26
CA LEU A 99 -4.36 8.58 -1.15
C LEU A 99 -3.10 7.75 -1.40
N GLU A 100 -2.11 7.83 -0.51
CA GLU A 100 -0.89 7.02 -0.60
C GLU A 100 -1.18 5.53 -0.51
N TYR A 101 -2.08 5.13 0.40
CA TYR A 101 -2.51 3.73 0.47
C TYR A 101 -3.16 3.27 -0.84
N LEU A 102 -4.07 4.06 -1.41
CA LEU A 102 -4.74 3.71 -2.66
C LEU A 102 -3.78 3.68 -3.87
N ASP A 103 -2.79 4.58 -3.89
CA ASP A 103 -1.74 4.58 -4.90
C ASP A 103 -0.83 3.35 -4.79
N ARG A 104 -0.48 2.97 -3.56
CA ARG A 104 0.30 1.75 -3.26
C ARG A 104 -0.38 0.53 -3.84
N LEU A 105 -1.69 0.35 -3.60
CA LEU A 105 -2.46 -0.77 -4.16
C LEU A 105 -2.47 -0.77 -5.69
N ALA A 106 -2.67 0.41 -6.30
CA ALA A 106 -2.65 0.53 -7.75
C ALA A 106 -1.26 0.22 -8.34
N LEU A 107 -0.20 0.53 -7.59
CA LEU A 107 1.17 0.26 -7.98
C LEU A 107 1.50 -1.24 -7.82
N SER A 108 1.05 -1.89 -6.75
CA SER A 108 1.16 -3.35 -6.58
C SER A 108 0.53 -4.10 -7.75
N ASN A 109 -0.71 -3.77 -8.11
CA ASN A 109 -1.39 -4.38 -9.27
C ASN A 109 -0.60 -4.20 -10.58
N ARG A 110 0.08 -3.06 -10.74
CA ARG A 110 0.86 -2.79 -11.95
C ARG A 110 2.17 -3.58 -11.99
N ILE A 111 2.86 -3.70 -10.86
CA ILE A 111 4.21 -4.29 -10.81
C ILE A 111 4.14 -5.81 -10.69
N PHE A 112 3.29 -6.31 -9.80
CA PHE A 112 3.26 -7.72 -9.41
C PHE A 112 2.10 -8.49 -10.05
N ALA A 113 1.34 -7.84 -10.93
CA ALA A 113 0.09 -8.37 -11.48
C ALA A 113 -0.90 -8.81 -10.39
N ASP A 114 -0.84 -8.16 -9.22
CA ASP A 114 -1.83 -8.35 -8.16
C ASP A 114 -3.23 -7.93 -8.64
N ASP A 115 -4.23 -8.42 -7.91
CA ASP A 115 -5.63 -8.07 -8.13
C ASP A 115 -6.22 -7.45 -6.87
N PHE A 116 -5.59 -6.41 -6.32
CA PHE A 116 -6.20 -5.61 -5.27
C PHE A 116 -7.43 -4.86 -5.80
N ARG A 117 -8.56 -5.02 -5.11
CA ARG A 117 -9.82 -4.34 -5.43
C ARG A 117 -10.31 -3.56 -4.23
N VAL A 118 -10.46 -2.24 -4.40
CA VAL A 118 -11.12 -1.38 -3.42
C VAL A 118 -12.61 -1.66 -3.48
N MET A 119 -13.15 -2.19 -2.39
CA MET A 119 -14.58 -2.54 -2.27
C MET A 119 -15.39 -1.34 -1.82
N GLY A 120 -14.86 -0.57 -0.88
CA GLY A 120 -15.54 0.61 -0.33
C GLY A 120 -14.86 1.10 0.94
N ILE A 121 -15.66 1.77 1.77
CA ILE A 121 -15.27 2.20 3.11
C ILE A 121 -16.31 1.73 4.13
N VAL A 122 -15.87 1.54 5.37
CA VAL A 122 -16.77 1.52 6.53
C VAL A 122 -16.52 2.81 7.32
N ASP A 123 -17.59 3.49 7.73
CA ASP A 123 -17.46 4.65 8.60
C ASP A 123 -17.08 4.19 10.01
N ASP A 124 -16.17 4.90 10.65
CA ASP A 124 -15.74 4.64 12.02
C ASP A 124 -15.51 5.96 12.76
N ARG A 125 -15.49 5.92 14.10
CA ARG A 125 -15.32 7.13 14.93
C ARG A 125 -13.99 7.82 14.68
N ALA A 126 -12.94 7.05 14.34
CA ALA A 126 -11.62 7.59 14.00
C ALA A 126 -11.49 8.04 12.52
N GLY A 127 -12.58 7.98 11.74
CA GLY A 127 -12.61 8.26 10.31
C GLY A 127 -12.87 7.02 9.46
N PRO A 128 -13.12 7.19 8.14
CA PRO A 128 -13.44 6.08 7.26
C PRO A 128 -12.28 5.08 7.17
N ARG A 129 -12.59 3.79 7.22
CA ARG A 129 -11.64 2.69 7.06
C ARG A 129 -11.79 2.11 5.65
N ILE A 130 -10.68 1.82 4.98
CA ILE A 130 -10.72 1.34 3.59
C ILE A 130 -10.89 -0.17 3.58
N VAL A 131 -11.86 -0.65 2.79
CA VAL A 131 -12.10 -2.08 2.58
C VAL A 131 -11.57 -2.49 1.22
N ILE A 132 -10.68 -3.46 1.21
CA ILE A 132 -10.10 -4.04 0.00
C ILE A 132 -10.28 -5.55 -0.03
N SER A 133 -10.19 -6.14 -1.22
CA SER A 133 -9.98 -7.59 -1.35
C SER A 133 -8.81 -7.88 -2.26
N GLN A 134 -8.14 -8.99 -2.00
CA GLN A 134 -7.09 -9.56 -2.85
C GLN A 134 -7.31 -11.08 -2.99
N PRO A 135 -6.77 -11.73 -4.03
CA PRO A 135 -6.73 -13.19 -4.11
C PRO A 135 -6.06 -13.81 -2.88
N VAL A 136 -6.51 -15.00 -2.48
CA VAL A 136 -5.75 -15.81 -1.53
C VAL A 136 -4.57 -16.41 -2.28
N VAL A 137 -3.36 -16.10 -1.82
CA VAL A 137 -2.15 -16.78 -2.29
C VAL A 137 -1.81 -17.87 -1.29
N VAL A 138 -1.73 -19.11 -1.77
CA VAL A 138 -1.27 -20.27 -1.00
C VAL A 138 0.09 -20.67 -1.52
N GLY A 139 1.05 -20.81 -0.62
CA GLY A 139 2.41 -21.14 -0.98
C GLY A 139 3.30 -21.26 0.24
N GLU A 140 4.56 -21.56 -0.02
CA GLU A 140 5.62 -21.65 0.99
C GLU A 140 6.51 -20.41 0.94
N ARG A 141 7.33 -20.20 1.96
CA ARG A 141 8.31 -19.10 1.95
C ARG A 141 9.42 -19.44 0.93
N PRO A 142 9.64 -18.61 -0.11
CA PRO A 142 10.78 -18.78 -1.00
C PRO A 142 12.09 -18.45 -0.29
N GLU A 143 13.20 -18.98 -0.80
CA GLU A 143 14.53 -18.56 -0.37
C GLU A 143 14.85 -17.14 -0.83
N ASN A 144 15.77 -16.45 -0.14
CA ASN A 144 16.13 -15.07 -0.50
C ASN A 144 16.67 -14.96 -1.94
N GLY A 145 17.38 -15.98 -2.44
CA GLY A 145 17.88 -16.00 -3.82
C GLY A 145 16.76 -16.07 -4.86
N GLU A 146 15.66 -16.76 -4.57
CA GLU A 146 14.48 -16.80 -5.45
C GLU A 146 13.75 -15.45 -5.46
N ILE A 147 13.68 -14.79 -4.29
CA ILE A 147 13.13 -13.43 -4.19
C ILE A 147 13.98 -12.46 -5.00
N ASP A 148 15.31 -12.57 -4.91
CA ASP A 148 16.24 -11.75 -5.69
C ASP A 148 16.05 -11.97 -7.19
N ALA A 149 16.08 -13.21 -7.66
CA ALA A 149 15.85 -13.53 -9.07
C ALA A 149 14.49 -13.01 -9.57
N TYR A 150 13.44 -13.15 -8.77
CA TYR A 150 12.11 -12.62 -9.09
C TYR A 150 12.10 -11.09 -9.22
N MET A 151 12.69 -10.38 -8.25
CA MET A 151 12.74 -8.92 -8.26
C MET A 151 13.65 -8.38 -9.37
N GLU A 152 14.78 -9.04 -9.64
CA GLU A 152 15.68 -8.75 -10.76
C GLU A 152 15.00 -8.90 -12.12
N ALA A 153 14.20 -9.96 -12.29
CA ALA A 153 13.39 -10.15 -13.51
C ALA A 153 12.36 -9.01 -13.72
N LEU A 154 11.94 -8.35 -12.65
CA LEU A 154 11.09 -7.14 -12.69
C LEU A 154 11.89 -5.83 -12.84
N GLY A 155 13.21 -5.92 -12.98
CA GLY A 155 14.15 -4.81 -13.15
C GLY A 155 14.57 -4.13 -11.84
N PHE A 156 14.29 -4.75 -10.69
CA PHE A 156 14.70 -4.22 -9.40
C PHE A 156 16.08 -4.73 -8.98
N SER A 157 16.78 -3.93 -8.20
CA SER A 157 18.00 -4.31 -7.49
C SER A 157 17.76 -4.24 -5.99
N ARG A 158 18.28 -5.21 -5.23
CA ARG A 158 18.20 -5.19 -3.77
C ARG A 158 19.09 -4.07 -3.21
N LEU A 159 18.60 -3.36 -2.20
CA LEU A 159 19.40 -2.45 -1.40
C LEU A 159 20.17 -3.21 -0.32
N THR A 160 21.16 -2.59 0.30
CA THR A 160 21.97 -3.20 1.39
C THR A 160 21.11 -3.70 2.55
N ASN A 161 19.90 -3.17 2.72
CA ASN A 161 18.86 -3.74 3.57
C ASN A 161 18.11 -4.89 2.85
N LYS A 162 18.05 -6.06 3.49
CA LYS A 162 17.40 -7.29 2.99
C LYS A 162 15.89 -7.15 2.72
N SER A 163 15.23 -6.05 3.06
CA SER A 163 13.79 -5.87 2.82
C SER A 163 13.44 -4.75 1.83
N MET A 164 14.42 -4.24 1.07
CA MET A 164 14.18 -3.10 0.19
C MET A 164 14.78 -3.31 -1.20
N PHE A 165 14.01 -2.93 -2.22
CA PHE A 165 14.41 -3.02 -3.62
C PHE A 165 14.15 -1.70 -4.34
N VAL A 166 14.96 -1.40 -5.36
CA VAL A 166 14.78 -0.24 -6.21
C VAL A 166 14.98 -0.56 -7.68
N ARG A 167 14.09 -0.02 -8.51
CA ARG A 167 14.20 0.04 -9.96
C ARG A 167 14.47 1.47 -10.37
N GLU A 168 15.73 1.74 -10.71
CA GLU A 168 16.23 3.11 -10.89
C GLU A 168 15.67 3.78 -12.14
N ASN A 169 15.42 3.00 -13.20
CA ASN A 169 14.97 3.52 -14.49
C ASN A 169 13.65 4.31 -14.41
N ASP A 170 12.78 3.97 -13.47
CA ASP A 170 11.50 4.67 -13.26
C ASP A 170 11.28 5.15 -11.81
N LEU A 171 12.35 5.15 -11.02
CA LEU A 171 12.38 5.55 -9.61
C LEU A 171 11.25 4.90 -8.80
N ILE A 172 11.13 3.58 -8.89
CA ILE A 172 10.20 2.80 -8.07
C ILE A 172 10.96 2.06 -6.99
N GLY A 173 10.50 2.18 -5.74
CA GLY A 173 11.00 1.42 -4.60
C GLY A 173 9.95 0.41 -4.14
N VAL A 174 10.40 -0.72 -3.62
CA VAL A 174 9.57 -1.72 -2.94
C VAL A 174 10.15 -1.91 -1.54
N PHE A 175 9.39 -1.51 -0.54
CA PHE A 175 9.74 -1.60 0.87
C PHE A 175 8.98 -2.75 1.53
N ASP A 176 9.42 -3.15 2.73
CA ASP A 176 8.88 -4.32 3.45
C ASP A 176 8.95 -5.63 2.64
N GLY A 177 9.90 -5.72 1.71
CA GLY A 177 10.16 -6.90 0.90
C GLY A 177 10.98 -7.97 1.65
N HIS A 178 10.65 -8.25 2.90
CA HIS A 178 11.29 -9.35 3.64
C HIS A 178 10.70 -10.71 3.21
N GLN A 179 11.40 -11.82 3.48
CA GLN A 179 10.98 -13.17 3.06
C GLN A 179 9.51 -13.53 3.40
N GLY A 180 9.02 -13.08 4.56
CA GLY A 180 7.63 -13.33 4.97
C GLY A 180 6.55 -12.69 4.10
N ASN A 181 6.94 -11.73 3.25
CA ASN A 181 6.09 -10.99 2.32
C ASN A 181 6.23 -11.53 0.88
N PHE A 182 6.77 -12.74 0.73
CA PHE A 182 6.80 -13.47 -0.52
C PHE A 182 6.30 -14.89 -0.29
N LEU A 183 5.58 -15.42 -1.28
CA LEU A 183 5.12 -16.80 -1.31
C LEU A 183 5.48 -17.45 -2.64
N ARG A 184 6.00 -18.67 -2.59
CA ARG A 184 6.19 -19.53 -3.74
C ARG A 184 4.98 -20.44 -3.89
N GLY A 185 4.23 -20.26 -4.97
CA GLY A 185 3.10 -21.10 -5.32
C GLY A 185 3.51 -22.51 -5.74
N ALA A 186 2.52 -23.40 -5.85
CA ALA A 186 2.75 -24.81 -6.18
C ALA A 186 3.44 -25.05 -7.54
N THR A 187 3.33 -24.11 -8.48
CA THR A 187 4.01 -24.19 -9.79
C THR A 187 5.35 -23.45 -9.81
N GLY A 188 5.89 -23.06 -8.64
CA GLY A 188 7.18 -22.38 -8.50
C GLY A 188 7.13 -20.87 -8.73
N GLN A 189 5.98 -20.30 -9.08
CA GLN A 189 5.84 -18.86 -9.26
C GLN A 189 5.93 -18.11 -7.93
N ILE A 190 6.60 -16.96 -7.93
CA ILE A 190 6.73 -16.10 -6.75
C ILE A 190 5.65 -15.02 -6.77
N PHE A 191 5.00 -14.84 -5.63
CA PHE A 191 4.04 -13.78 -5.38
C PHE A 191 4.57 -12.86 -4.29
N ALA A 192 4.58 -11.55 -4.54
CA ALA A 192 4.77 -10.55 -3.50
C ALA A 192 3.43 -10.33 -2.77
N ILE A 193 3.44 -10.34 -1.45
CA ILE A 193 2.28 -10.07 -0.61
C ILE A 193 2.64 -9.01 0.43
N ASP A 194 1.72 -8.08 0.72
CA ASP A 194 1.92 -7.04 1.75
C ASP A 194 3.17 -6.15 1.62
N VAL A 195 3.83 -6.14 0.46
CA VAL A 195 4.92 -5.22 0.16
C VAL A 195 4.45 -3.78 -0.04
N ILE A 196 5.39 -2.84 0.07
CA ILE A 196 5.11 -1.40 0.01
C ILE A 196 5.77 -0.76 -1.22
N PRO A 197 5.16 -0.87 -2.41
CA PRO A 197 5.67 -0.19 -3.59
C PRO A 197 5.37 1.32 -3.53
N VAL A 198 6.34 2.13 -3.95
CA VAL A 198 6.26 3.59 -3.94
C VAL A 198 6.99 4.19 -5.13
N ARG A 199 6.49 5.32 -5.64
CA ARG A 199 7.29 6.20 -6.52
C ARG A 199 8.22 7.03 -5.65
N ILE A 200 9.51 6.90 -5.88
CA ILE A 200 10.55 7.55 -5.09
C ILE A 200 10.67 9.02 -5.54
N GLY A 201 10.32 9.94 -4.64
CA GLY A 201 10.60 11.36 -4.83
C GLY A 201 12.04 11.73 -4.48
N PRO A 202 12.50 12.95 -4.81
CA PRO A 202 13.91 13.36 -4.66
C PRO A 202 14.47 13.17 -3.24
N ALA A 203 13.68 13.48 -2.21
CA ALA A 203 14.12 13.36 -0.82
C ALA A 203 14.32 11.90 -0.39
N LEU A 204 13.41 11.00 -0.78
CA LEU A 204 13.55 9.57 -0.49
C LEU A 204 14.68 8.95 -1.32
N TRP A 205 14.87 9.42 -2.57
CA TRP A 205 15.98 8.95 -3.40
C TRP A 205 17.33 9.29 -2.77
N ARG A 206 17.49 10.53 -2.31
CA ARG A 206 18.68 10.94 -1.57
C ARG A 206 18.93 10.06 -0.34
N ALA A 207 17.88 9.71 0.39
CA ALA A 207 18.00 8.83 1.55
C ALA A 207 18.47 7.41 1.17
N ILE A 208 17.95 6.86 0.07
CA ILE A 208 18.39 5.57 -0.47
C ILE A 208 19.86 5.62 -0.90
N GLN A 209 20.29 6.71 -1.55
CA GLN A 209 21.67 6.89 -1.97
C GLN A 209 22.63 7.00 -0.76
N LEU A 210 22.24 7.71 0.29
CA LEU A 210 23.01 7.79 1.53
C LEU A 210 23.17 6.41 2.18
N GLN A 211 22.10 5.63 2.27
CA GLN A 211 22.15 4.28 2.81
C GLN A 211 23.04 3.33 1.99
N ARG A 212 23.13 3.51 0.67
CA ARG A 212 24.05 2.73 -0.17
C ARG A 212 25.52 3.10 0.07
N ALA A 213 25.80 4.38 0.24
CA ALA A 213 27.15 4.87 0.50
C ALA A 213 27.64 4.47 1.90
N PHE A 214 26.73 4.41 2.88
CA PHE A 214 27.02 4.11 4.28
C PHE A 214 26.06 3.04 4.81
N PRO A 215 26.28 1.75 4.45
CA PRO A 215 25.49 0.66 5.01
C PRO A 215 25.72 0.57 6.54
N PRO A 216 24.70 0.16 7.31
CA PRO A 216 24.81 -0.05 8.75
C PRO A 216 25.78 -1.17 9.13
#